data_AF-A0A8S3ANM6-F1
#
_entry.id   AF-A0A8S3ANM6-F1
#
_cell.length_a   1.000
_cell.length_b   1.000
_cell.length_c   1.000
_cell.angle_alpha   90.00
_cell.angle_beta   90.00
_cell.angle_gamma   90.00
#
_symmetry.space_group_name_H-M   'P 1'
#
loop_
_entity.id
_entity.type
_entity.pdbx_description
1 polymer ?
#
loop_
_entity_poly.entity_id
_entity_poly.type
_entity_poly.pdbx_seq_one_letter_code
_entity_poly.pdbx_strand_id
1 'polypeptide(L)' 'EQARPSYPTEAIDLIKSLYNKPNRIIDLGAGTGKLTRLLGPINAQEIIAIEPVSKMRENLKNIPLITKIIDGAADQIPFE' A
#
# COMPACT_ATOMS: atom_id res chain seq x y z
N GLU A 1 -10.98 10.58 2.34
CA GLU A 1 -9.58 10.56 2.83
C GLU A 1 -9.17 11.85 3.57
N GLN A 2 -9.73 13.02 3.23
CA GLN A 2 -9.35 14.35 3.76
C GLN A 2 -9.56 14.57 5.27
N ALA A 3 -10.47 13.84 5.92
CA ALA A 3 -10.76 14.03 7.36
C ALA A 3 -9.72 13.39 8.31
N ARG A 4 -8.77 12.61 7.77
CA ARG A 4 -7.71 11.96 8.57
C ARG A 4 -6.36 12.51 8.15
N PRO A 5 -5.41 12.74 9.08
CA PRO A 5 -4.05 13.17 8.73
C PRO A 5 -3.36 12.14 7.82
N SER A 6 -2.35 12.59 7.09
CA SER A 6 -1.43 11.71 6.36
C SER A 6 -0.45 11.03 7.31
N TYR A 7 0.30 10.04 6.82
CA TYR A 7 1.44 9.48 7.57
C TYR A 7 2.61 10.47 7.59
N PRO A 8 3.38 10.55 8.68
CA PRO A 8 4.61 11.32 8.74
C PRO A 8 5.66 10.73 7.79
N THR A 9 6.50 11.58 7.21
CA THR A 9 7.61 11.17 6.32
C THR A 9 8.60 10.23 7.02
N GLU A 10 8.80 10.43 8.31
CA GLU A 10 9.68 9.67 9.18
C GLU A 10 9.27 8.19 9.25
N ALA A 11 7.97 7.87 9.11
CA ALA A 11 7.51 6.49 9.04
C ALA A 11 8.02 5.79 7.76
N ILE A 12 8.07 6.51 6.64
CA ILE A 12 8.59 5.97 5.37
C ILE A 12 10.11 5.83 5.43
N ASP A 13 10.79 6.80 6.04
CA ASP A 13 12.25 6.74 6.20
C ASP A 13 12.67 5.58 7.12
N LEU A 14 11.90 5.31 8.17
CA LEU A 14 12.12 4.13 9.01
C LEU A 14 12.01 2.83 8.18
N ILE A 15 10.95 2.66 7.38
CA ILE A 15 10.79 1.47 6.53
C ILE A 15 11.96 1.33 5.55
N LYS A 16 12.42 2.43 4.94
CA LYS A 16 13.59 2.45 4.04
C LYS A 16 14.88 2.06 4.75
N SER A 17 15.05 2.43 6.02
CA SER A 17 16.23 2.05 6.81
C SER A 17 16.27 0.55 7.14
N LEU A 18 15.10 -0.08 7.23
CA LEU A 18 14.97 -1.51 7.54
C LEU A 18 15.14 -2.39 6.30
N TYR A 19 14.72 -1.90 5.12
CA TYR A 19 14.70 -2.67 3.88
C TYR A 19 15.32 -1.88 2.73
N ASN A 20 16.41 -2.40 2.16
CA ASN A 20 17.00 -1.85 0.94
C ASN A 20 16.35 -2.50 -0.30
N LYS A 21 15.47 -1.77 -1.00
CA LYS A 21 14.81 -2.19 -2.24
C LYS A 21 14.14 -3.58 -2.15
N PRO A 22 13.11 -3.74 -1.32
CA PRO A 22 12.43 -5.02 -1.17
C PRO A 22 11.81 -5.49 -2.50
N ASN A 23 11.79 -6.81 -2.72
CA ASN A 23 11.18 -7.36 -3.93
C ASN A 23 9.67 -7.07 -3.98
N ARG A 24 8.99 -7.14 -2.83
CA ARG A 24 7.54 -6.97 -2.73
C ARG A 24 7.17 -6.22 -1.46
N ILE A 25 6.22 -5.30 -1.57
CA ILE A 25 5.51 -4.70 -0.44
C ILE A 25 4.02 -5.02 -0.59
N ILE A 26 3.39 -5.37 0.53
CA ILE A 26 1.94 -5.57 0.62
C ILE A 26 1.39 -4.49 1.56
N ASP A 27 0.52 -3.63 1.03
CA ASP A 27 -0.26 -2.66 1.81
C ASP A 27 -1.62 -3.30 2.16
N LEU A 28 -1.74 -3.77 3.41
CA LEU A 28 -2.90 -4.50 3.90
C LEU A 28 -3.95 -3.55 4.47
N GLY A 29 -5.18 -3.64 3.96
CA GLY A 29 -6.21 -2.65 4.30
C GLY A 29 -5.86 -1.29 3.70
N ALA A 30 -5.44 -1.30 2.43
CA ALA A 30 -4.95 -0.11 1.73
C ALA A 30 -5.98 1.02 1.65
N GLY A 31 -7.27 0.71 1.82
CA GLY A 31 -8.36 1.66 1.74
C GLY A 31 -8.33 2.37 0.39
N THR A 32 -8.27 3.71 0.42
CA THR A 32 -8.15 4.54 -0.79
C THR A 32 -6.70 4.87 -1.17
N GLY A 33 -5.71 4.27 -0.50
CA GLY A 33 -4.29 4.29 -0.88
C GLY A 33 -3.44 5.35 -0.18
N LYS A 34 -3.85 5.83 1.00
CA LYS A 34 -3.12 6.87 1.76
C LYS A 34 -1.67 6.48 2.02
N LEU A 35 -1.42 5.28 2.55
CA LEU A 35 -0.07 4.78 2.77
C LEU A 35 0.59 4.44 1.44
N THR A 36 -0.13 3.73 0.56
CA THR A 36 0.38 3.29 -0.74
C THR A 36 1.08 4.40 -1.51
N ARG A 37 0.49 5.61 -1.60
CA ARG A 37 1.07 6.75 -2.33
C ARG A 37 2.43 7.19 -1.79
N LEU A 38 2.73 6.89 -0.54
CA LEU A 38 3.97 7.26 0.14
C LEU A 38 5.05 6.18 0.03
N LEU A 39 4.74 5.00 -0.53
CA LEU A 39 5.69 3.88 -0.64
C LEU A 39 6.70 4.02 -1.79
N GLY A 40 6.48 4.96 -2.72
CA GLY A 40 7.33 5.14 -3.90
C GLY A 40 8.83 5.24 -3.59
N PRO A 41 9.25 6.06 -2.60
CA PRO A 41 10.65 6.19 -2.20
C PRO A 41 11.32 4.90 -1.68
N ILE A 42 10.56 3.84 -1.38
CA ILE A 42 11.11 2.54 -0.94
C ILE A 42 11.67 1.74 -2.14
N ASN A 43 11.28 2.07 -3.37
CA ASN A 43 11.76 1.44 -4.60
C ASN A 43 11.60 -0.09 -4.60
N ALA A 44 10.42 -0.57 -4.20
CA ALA A 44 10.09 -1.98 -4.30
C ALA A 44 9.85 -2.40 -5.75
N GLN A 45 10.14 -3.66 -6.11
CA GLN A 45 9.83 -4.16 -7.46
C GLN A 45 8.32 -4.34 -7.66
N GLU A 46 7.62 -4.81 -6.63
CA GLU A 46 6.16 -4.97 -6.62
C GLU A 46 5.53 -4.27 -5.41
N ILE A 47 4.40 -3.60 -5.64
CA ILE A 47 3.57 -3.01 -4.59
C ILE A 47 2.14 -3.51 -4.79
N ILE A 48 1.69 -4.33 -3.85
CA ILE A 48 0.37 -4.95 -3.88
C ILE A 48 -0.51 -4.32 -2.82
N ALA A 49 -1.69 -3.86 -3.21
CA ALA A 49 -2.68 -3.33 -2.30
C ALA A 49 -3.82 -4.34 -2.09
N ILE A 50 -4.11 -4.65 -0.83
CA ILE A 50 -5.21 -5.54 -0.46
C ILE A 50 -6.28 -4.72 0.25
N GLU A 51 -7.51 -4.77 -0.26
CA GLU A 51 -8.62 -3.99 0.29
C GLU A 51 -9.95 -4.71 0.03
N PRO A 52 -10.76 -5.05 1.05
CA PRO A 52 -12.00 -5.81 0.86
C PRO A 52 -13.16 -4.97 0.28
N VAL A 53 -13.13 -3.64 0.41
CA VAL A 53 -14.22 -2.78 -0.09
C VAL A 53 -13.98 -2.42 -1.54
N SER A 54 -14.79 -2.98 -2.44
CA SER A 54 -14.73 -2.74 -3.89
C SER A 54 -14.66 -1.24 -4.27
N LYS A 55 -15.50 -0.40 -3.66
CA LYS A 55 -15.48 1.06 -3.90
C LYS A 55 -14.15 1.72 -3.54
N MET A 56 -13.46 1.23 -2.51
CA MET A 56 -12.14 1.74 -2.14
C MET A 56 -11.09 1.27 -3.15
N ARG A 57 -11.16 0.01 -3.60
CA ARG A 57 -10.28 -0.52 -4.67
C ARG A 57 -10.35 0.27 -5.98
N GLU A 58 -11.52 0.79 -6.36
CA GLU A 58 -11.63 1.66 -7.53
C GLU A 58 -10.73 2.91 -7.44
N ASN A 59 -10.50 3.45 -6.24
CA ASN A 59 -9.59 4.58 -6.05
C ASN A 59 -8.12 4.18 -6.21
N LEU A 60 -7.78 2.94 -5.83
CA LEU A 60 -6.43 2.40 -5.94
C LEU A 60 -5.97 2.25 -7.40
N LYS A 61 -6.88 2.00 -8.33
CA LYS A 61 -6.57 1.93 -9.78
C LYS A 61 -5.93 3.21 -10.33
N ASN A 62 -6.14 4.33 -9.66
CA ASN A 62 -5.57 5.63 -10.04
C ASN A 62 -4.17 5.88 -9.43
N ILE A 63 -3.57 4.90 -8.75
CA ILE A 63 -2.24 5.01 -8.14
C ILE A 63 -1.25 4.21 -9.00
N PRO A 64 -0.43 4.85 -9.84
CA PRO A 64 0.45 4.15 -10.80
C PRO A 64 1.51 3.25 -10.16
N LEU A 65 1.80 3.47 -8.88
CA LEU A 65 2.76 2.69 -8.11
C LEU A 65 2.29 1.25 -7.85
N ILE A 66 0.97 1.00 -7.87
CA ILE A 66 0.41 -0.31 -7.54
C ILE A 66 0.58 -1.26 -8.72
N THR A 67 1.24 -2.39 -8.50
CA THR A 67 1.39 -3.44 -9.50
C THR A 67 0.23 -4.43 -9.49
N LYS A 68 -0.43 -4.61 -8.33
CA LYS A 68 -1.60 -5.49 -8.21
C LYS A 68 -2.57 -4.99 -7.13
N ILE A 69 -3.86 -5.09 -7.41
CA ILE A 69 -4.93 -4.81 -6.44
C ILE A 69 -5.67 -6.13 -6.18
N ILE A 70 -5.84 -6.50 -4.92
CA ILE A 70 -6.47 -7.77 -4.53
C ILE A 70 -7.66 -7.49 -3.62
N ASP A 71 -8.75 -8.22 -3.87
CA ASP A 71 -9.86 -8.34 -2.92
C ASP A 71 -9.47 -9.32 -1.81
N GLY A 72 -9.41 -8.83 -0.56
CA GLY A 72 -9.03 -9.64 0.58
C GLY A 72 -9.18 -8.89 1.88
N ALA A 73 -9.50 -9.62 2.95
CA ALA A 73 -9.55 -9.08 4.31
C ALA A 73 -8.22 -9.33 5.04
N ALA A 74 -7.93 -8.55 6.08
CA ALA A 74 -6.67 -8.63 6.81
C ALA A 74 -6.43 -9.97 7.51
N ASP A 75 -7.51 -10.66 7.87
CA ASP A 75 -7.55 -11.97 8.49
C ASP A 75 -7.61 -13.13 7.48
N GLN A 76 -7.71 -12.82 6.19
CA GLN A 76 -7.75 -13.79 5.09
C GLN A 76 -6.83 -13.32 3.96
N ILE A 77 -5.53 -13.25 4.25
CA ILE A 77 -4.52 -12.81 3.30
C ILE A 77 -4.38 -13.88 2.19
N PRO A 78 -4.67 -13.55 0.91
CA PRO A 78 -4.69 -14.51 -0.20
C PRO A 78 -3.28 -14.80 -0.75
N PHE A 79 -2.30 -14.97 0.15
CA PHE A 79 -0.92 -15.29 -0.18
C PHE A 79 -0.53 -16.55 0.58
N GLU A 80 -0.02 -17.54 -0.14
CA GLU A 80 0.64 -18.74 0.41
C GLU A 80 2.04 -18.41 0.95
#